data_AF-A0A562K1J9-F1
#
_entry.id   AF-A0A562K1J9-F1
#
_cell.length_a   1.000
_cell.length_b   1.000
_cell.length_c   1.000
_cell.angle_alpha   90.00
_cell.angle_beta   90.00
_cell.angle_gamma   90.00
#
_symmetry.space_group_name_H-M   'P 1'
#
loop_
_entity.id
_entity.type
_entity.pdbx_description
1 polymer ?
#
loop_
_entity_poly.entity_id
_entity_poly.type
_entity_poly.pdbx_seq_one_letter_code
_entity_poly.pdbx_strand_id
1 'polypeptide(L)' 'MSFNLNRINPNQTQVMFFDGRFETLTNEELEDLLSQTGISEKAEEQGSSVTS' A
#
# COMPACT_ATOMS: atom_id res chain seq x y z
N MET A 1 9.13 -2.18 8.86
CA MET A 1 8.31 -3.18 8.15
C MET A 1 8.19 -2.74 6.71
N SER A 2 8.18 -3.66 5.75
CA SER A 2 8.04 -3.33 4.32
C SER A 2 6.76 -3.97 3.81
N PHE A 3 5.85 -3.16 3.28
CA PHE A 3 4.64 -3.59 2.57
C PHE A 3 4.63 -2.93 1.19
N ASN A 4 3.91 -3.54 0.25
CA ASN A 4 3.71 -2.94 -1.08
C ASN A 4 2.33 -2.29 -1.14
N LEU A 5 2.26 -1.12 -1.75
CA LEU A 5 1.01 -0.39 -1.95
C LEU A 5 0.61 -0.48 -3.41
N ASN A 6 -0.65 -0.84 -3.66
CA ASN A 6 -1.25 -0.88 -4.98
C ASN A 6 -2.55 -0.07 -4.97
N ARG A 7 -2.57 1.10 -5.63
CA ARG A 7 -3.76 1.94 -5.69
C ARG A 7 -4.77 1.34 -6.66
N ILE A 8 -5.88 0.83 -6.13
CA ILE A 8 -6.91 0.15 -6.93
C ILE A 8 -8.02 1.10 -7.36
N ASN A 9 -8.23 2.20 -6.63
CA ASN A 9 -9.12 3.29 -7.02
C ASN A 9 -8.76 4.60 -6.29
N PRO A 10 -9.39 5.75 -6.60
CA PRO A 10 -9.02 7.04 -6.00
C PRO A 10 -9.09 7.10 -4.46
N ASN A 11 -9.90 6.26 -3.83
CA ASN A 11 -10.15 6.31 -2.39
C ASN A 11 -9.70 5.05 -1.65
N GLN A 12 -9.10 4.08 -2.36
CA GLN A 12 -8.69 2.80 -1.79
C GLN A 12 -7.36 2.32 -2.35
N THR A 13 -6.55 1.77 -1.45
CA THR A 13 -5.24 1.19 -1.72
C THR A 13 -5.21 -0.22 -1.14
N GLN A 14 -4.78 -1.17 -1.95
CA GLN A 14 -4.49 -2.50 -1.49
C GLN A 14 -3.05 -2.55 -0.93
N VAL A 15 -2.92 -2.98 0.32
CA VAL A 15 -1.65 -3.19 1.00
C VAL A 15 -1.33 -4.68 0.97
N MET A 16 -0.14 -5.03 0.48
CA MET A 16 0.38 -6.39 0.55
C MET A 16 1.42 -6.49 1.67
N PHE A 17 1.12 -7.30 2.68
CA PHE A 17 2.00 -7.58 3.81
C PHE A 17 2.99 -8.71 3.47
N PHE A 18 4.08 -8.79 4.24
CA PHE A 18 5.14 -9.79 4.04
C PHE A 18 4.68 -11.24 4.29
N ASP A 19 3.58 -11.42 5.00
CA ASP A 19 2.93 -12.72 5.22
C ASP A 19 2.03 -13.15 4.05
N GLY A 20 2.01 -12.36 2.97
CA GLY A 20 1.21 -12.63 1.77
C GLY A 20 -0.26 -12.23 1.91
N ARG A 21 -0.66 -11.58 3.01
CA ARG A 21 -2.02 -11.03 3.15
C ARG A 21 -2.16 -9.75 2.36
N PHE A 22 -3.35 -9.58 1.80
CA PHE A 22 -3.79 -8.36 1.15
C PHE A 22 -4.91 -7.74 1.96
N GLU A 23 -4.81 -6.45 2.26
CA GLU A 23 -5.89 -5.68 2.86
C GLU A 23 -6.19 -4.46 1.99
N THR A 24 -7.47 -4.19 1.75
CA THR A 24 -7.89 -2.97 1.05
C THR A 24 -8.22 -1.93 2.09
N LEU A 25 -7.46 -0.84 2.08
CA LEU A 25 -7.62 0.27 3.00
C LEU A 25 -8.15 1.48 2.26
N THR A 26 -8.99 2.26 2.91
CA THR A 26 -9.30 3.62 2.50
C THR A 26 -8.07 4.53 2.66
N ASN A 27 -8.12 5.73 2.07
CA ASN A 27 -7.03 6.70 2.26
C ASN A 27 -6.80 7.02 3.74
N GLU A 28 -7.87 7.17 4.54
CA GLU A 28 -7.79 7.43 5.98
C GLU A 28 -7.13 6.27 6.73
N GLU A 29 -7.56 5.03 6.47
CA GLU A 29 -6.97 3.84 7.10
C GLU A 29 -5.50 3.62 6.68
N LEU A 30 -5.15 3.96 5.44
CA LEU A 30 -3.77 3.88 4.96
C LEU A 30 -2.87 4.91 5.64
N GLU A 31 -3.33 6.14 5.81
CA GLU A 31 -2.60 7.20 6.53
C GLU A 31 -2.35 6.80 7.99
N ASP A 32 -3.36 6.22 8.65
CA ASP A 32 -3.23 5.67 9.99
C ASP A 32 -2.22 4.52 10.05
N LEU A 33 -2.20 3.63 9.06
CA LEU A 33 -1.21 2.55 8.97
C LEU A 33 0.21 3.09 8.78
N LEU A 34 0.40 4.07 7.88
CA LEU A 34 1.69 4.70 7.59
C LEU A 34 2.24 5.43 8.82
N SER A 35 1.38 6.14 9.56
CA SER A 35 1.76 6.83 10.79
C SER A 35 2.18 5.86 11.90
N GLN A 36 1.45 4.74 12.06
CA GLN A 36 1.77 3.71 13.06
C GLN A 36 3.06 2.95 12.76
N THR A 37 3.33 2.70 11.48
CA THR A 37 4.50 1.91 11.06
C THR A 37 5.79 2.72 11.00
N GLY A 38 5.73 4.04 11.20
CA GLY A 38 6.87 4.96 11.15
C GLY A 38 7.48 5.08 9.75
N ILE A 39 6.75 4.63 8.73
CA ILE A 39 7.20 4.66 7.34
C ILE A 39 6.77 5.99 6.76
N SER A 40 7.63 6.99 6.94
CA SER A 40 7.53 8.25 6.21
C SER A 40 7.80 7.96 4.73
N GLU A 41 6.72 7.77 3.97
CA GLU A 41 6.62 8.00 2.52
C GLU A 41 7.87 7.60 1.71
N LYS A 42 8.15 6.29 1.67
CA LYS A 42 9.00 5.72 0.62
C LYS A 42 8.46 4.37 0.15
N ALA A 43 7.14 4.29 0.04
CA ALA A 43 6.53 3.25 -0.78
C ALA A 43 6.83 3.64 -2.22
N GLU A 44 7.87 3.02 -2.81
CA GLU A 44 8.07 3.07 -4.25
C GLU A 44 6.76 2.60 -4.89
N GLU A 45 6.08 3.51 -5.57
CA GLU A 45 4.97 3.20 -6.46
C GLU A 45 5.49 2.23 -7.52
N GLN A 46 5.47 0.93 -7.24
CA GLN A 46 5.66 -0.07 -8.27
C GLN A 46 4.39 -0.11 -9.12
N GLY A 47 4.30 0.87 -10.03
CA GLY A 47 3.55 0.72 -11.26
C GLY A 47 4.20 -0.40 -12.07
N SER A 48 3.88 -1.66 -11.74
CA SER A 48 4.21 -2.79 -12.60
C SER A 48 3.37 -2.67 -13.86
N SER A 49 3.95 -2.03 -14.86
CA SER A 49 3.58 -2.11 -16.26
C SER A 49 3.48 -3.58 -16.65
N VAL A 50 2.25 -4.09 -16.79
CA VAL A 50 2.00 -5.39 -17.42
C VAL A 50 2.25 -5.22 -18.91
N THR A 51 3.42 -5.62 -19.39
CA THR A 51 3.66 -5.94 -20.80
C THR A 51 3.79 -7.45 -20.92
N SER A 52 2.78 -8.09 -21.49
CA SER A 52 2.85 -9.40 -22.13
C SER A 52 2.14 -9.32 -23.47
#